data_AF-A0A399YS45-F1
#
_entry.id   AF-A0A399YS45-F1
#
_cell.length_a   1.000
_cell.length_b   1.000
_cell.length_c   1.000
_cell.angle_alpha   90.00
_cell.angle_beta   90.00
_cell.angle_gamma   90.00
#
_symmetry.space_group_name_H-M   'P 1'
#
loop_
_entity.id
_entity.type
_entity.pdbx_description
1 polymer ?
#
loop_
_entity_poly.entity_id
_entity_poly.type
_entity_poly.pdbx_seq_one_letter_code
_entity_poly.pdbx_strand_id
1 'polypeptide(L)' 'MFDMYSKRGVYFNNEVHGMHYGEFANYTEYFAQALLSGGDYSPGLAEGLETFCIMEAVKRSAQTGAPVKIAPLLDEIGL' A
#
# COMPACT_ATOMS: atom_id res chain seq x y z
N MET A 1 -0.46 1.59 -26.24
CA MET A 1 -1.06 0.46 -25.52
C MET A 1 0.05 -0.16 -24.68
N PHE A 2 -0.05 -0.09 -23.34
CA PHE A 2 0.98 -0.69 -22.47
C PHE A 2 0.84 -2.21 -22.52
N ASP A 3 1.89 -2.89 -22.98
CA ASP A 3 1.92 -4.35 -23.04
C ASP A 3 2.28 -4.92 -21.65
N MET A 4 1.27 -5.38 -20.92
CA MET A 4 1.45 -6.07 -19.64
C MET A 4 2.02 -7.49 -19.83
N TYR A 5 1.90 -8.09 -21.01
CA TYR A 5 2.36 -9.46 -21.27
C TYR A 5 3.87 -9.59 -21.30
N SER A 6 4.60 -8.58 -21.78
CA SER A 6 6.06 -8.55 -21.73
C SER A 6 6.61 -8.37 -20.32
N LYS A 7 5.83 -7.80 -19.40
CA LYS A 7 6.20 -7.65 -17.98
C LYS A 7 5.67 -8.77 -17.09
N ARG A 8 5.15 -9.86 -17.66
CA ARG A 8 4.52 -10.94 -16.89
C ARG A 8 5.41 -11.51 -15.80
N GLY A 9 6.72 -11.63 -15.99
CA GLY A 9 7.62 -12.13 -14.94
C GLY A 9 7.65 -11.25 -13.68
N VAL A 10 7.41 -9.94 -13.83
CA VAL A 10 7.40 -8.96 -12.73
C VAL A 10 6.06 -8.95 -12.00
N TYR A 11 4.94 -9.18 -12.70
CA TYR A 11 3.59 -9.05 -12.13
C TYR A 11 2.89 -10.40 -11.85
N PHE A 12 3.17 -11.43 -12.64
CA PHE A 12 2.44 -12.70 -12.71
C PHE A 12 3.44 -13.86 -12.84
N ASN A 13 3.88 -14.42 -11.70
CA ASN A 13 4.88 -15.50 -11.69
C ASN A 13 4.45 -16.69 -12.59
N ASN A 14 5.41 -17.22 -13.35
CA ASN A 14 5.30 -17.62 -14.77
C ASN A 14 4.55 -18.92 -15.13
N GLU A 15 3.70 -19.52 -14.28
CA GLU A 15 2.93 -20.72 -14.68
C GLU A 15 1.42 -20.65 -14.39
N VAL A 16 0.98 -19.83 -13.45
CA VAL A 16 -0.45 -19.67 -13.13
C VAL A 16 -0.83 -18.21 -13.27
N HIS A 17 -1.39 -17.88 -14.43
CA HIS A 17 -1.89 -16.55 -14.77
C HIS A 17 -3.03 -16.19 -13.82
N GLY A 18 -2.75 -15.34 -12.81
CA GLY A 18 -3.77 -14.85 -11.87
C GLY A 18 -3.32 -14.67 -10.43
N MET A 19 -2.11 -15.11 -10.06
CA MET A 19 -1.57 -14.90 -8.72
C MET A 19 -0.63 -13.69 -8.70
N HIS A 20 -0.89 -12.72 -7.82
CA HIS A 20 -0.09 -11.49 -7.56
C HIS A 20 1.32 -11.78 -6.99
N TYR A 21 1.86 -12.98 -7.20
CA TYR A 21 3.10 -13.45 -6.61
C TYR A 21 4.32 -12.63 -7.05
N GLY A 22 4.31 -12.11 -8.28
CA GLY A 22 5.38 -11.22 -8.76
C GLY A 22 5.41 -9.91 -7.98
N GLU A 23 4.24 -9.32 -7.69
CA GLU A 23 4.14 -8.09 -6.90
C GLU A 23 4.61 -8.31 -5.46
N PHE A 24 4.21 -9.42 -4.82
CA PHE A 24 4.70 -9.75 -3.47
C PHE A 24 6.21 -9.99 -3.43
N ALA A 25 6.77 -10.67 -4.45
CA ALA A 25 8.21 -10.86 -4.56
C ALA A 25 8.95 -9.53 -4.71
N ASN A 26 8.44 -8.61 -5.53
CA ASN A 26 9.03 -7.28 -5.70
C ASN A 26 8.99 -6.46 -4.41
N TYR A 27 7.87 -6.45 -3.70
CA TYR A 27 7.76 -5.75 -2.41
C TYR A 27 8.71 -6.32 -1.36
N THR A 28 8.82 -7.65 -1.31
CA THR A 28 9.72 -8.33 -0.37
C THR A 28 11.18 -8.01 -0.67
N GLU A 29 11.58 -8.06 -1.94
CA GLU A 29 12.94 -7.73 -2.38
C GLU A 29 13.28 -6.27 -2.10
N TYR A 30 12.38 -5.34 -2.44
CA TYR A 30 12.55 -3.92 -2.17
C TYR A 30 12.75 -3.64 -0.66
N PHE A 31 11.90 -4.24 0.18
CA PHE A 31 12.01 -4.08 1.62
C PHE A 31 13.32 -4.67 2.17
N ALA A 32 13.74 -5.85 1.70
CA ALA A 32 15.00 -6.47 2.09
C ALA A 32 16.21 -5.60 1.71
N GLN A 33 16.20 -5.00 0.52
CA GLN A 33 17.27 -4.09 0.07
C GLN A 33 17.34 -2.81 0.92
N ALA A 34 16.20 -2.23 1.28
CA ALA A 34 16.15 -1.07 2.17
C ALA A 34 16.75 -1.41 3.56
N LEU A 35 16.41 -2.58 4.13
CA LEU A 35 17.00 -3.04 5.39
C LEU A 35 18.52 -3.24 5.31
N LEU A 36 19.02 -3.87 4.24
CA LEU A 36 20.44 -4.15 4.08
C LEU A 36 21.27 -2.89 3.83
N SER A 37 20.72 -1.93 3.10
CA SER A 37 21.39 -0.67 2.78
C SER A 37 21.23 0.41 3.86
N GLY A 38 20.30 0.22 4.81
CA GLY A 38 19.87 1.27 5.73
C GLY A 38 19.17 2.44 5.01
N GLY A 39 18.65 2.19 3.80
CA GLY A 39 17.93 3.18 3.00
C GLY A 39 16.47 3.33 3.42
N ASP A 40 15.84 4.41 2.96
CA ASP A 40 14.41 4.63 3.16
C ASP A 40 13.58 3.52 2.49
N TYR A 41 12.41 3.25 3.07
CA TYR A 41 11.43 2.33 2.53
C TYR A 41 10.05 2.99 2.49
N SER A 42 9.27 2.64 1.47
CA SER A 42 7.87 2.99 1.35
C SER A 42 7.02 1.76 0.98
N PRO A 43 5.81 1.58 1.53
CA PRO A 43 5.19 2.45 2.52
C PRO A 43 5.87 2.36 3.89
N GLY A 44 6.11 3.53 4.49
CA GLY A 44 6.60 3.69 5.86
C GLY A 44 5.49 3.57 6.90
N LEU A 45 5.85 3.68 8.18
CA LEU A 45 4.88 3.62 9.28
C LEU A 45 3.82 4.73 9.16
N ALA A 46 4.24 5.97 8.87
CA ALA A 46 3.33 7.11 8.74
C ALA A 46 2.31 6.89 7.60
N GLU A 47 2.77 6.53 6.40
CA GLU A 47 1.91 6.24 5.25
C GLU A 47 0.92 5.09 5.54
N GLY A 48 1.38 4.07 6.29
CA GLY A 48 0.53 2.98 6.76
C GLY A 48 -0.57 3.48 7.70
N LEU A 49 -0.23 4.29 8.69
CA LEU A 49 -1.19 4.86 9.65
C LEU A 49 -2.17 5.83 8.99
N GLU A 50 -1.72 6.66 8.04
CA GLU A 50 -2.59 7.51 7.22
C GLU A 50 -3.68 6.69 6.52
N THR A 51 -3.31 5.54 5.98
CA THR A 51 -4.27 4.60 5.34
C THR A 51 -5.33 4.12 6.33
N PHE A 52 -4.94 3.80 7.58
CA PHE A 52 -5.91 3.45 8.63
C PHE A 52 -6.84 4.62 8.98
N CYS A 53 -6.34 5.86 9.01
CA CYS A 53 -7.17 7.03 9.21
C CYS A 53 -8.20 7.22 8.09
N ILE A 54 -7.84 6.93 6.84
CA ILE A 54 -8.81 6.91 5.73
C ILE A 54 -9.88 5.83 5.95
N MET A 55 -9.48 4.60 6.33
CA MET A 55 -10.44 3.52 6.60
C MET A 55 -11.41 3.89 7.74
N GLU A 56 -10.92 4.55 8.79
CA GLU A 56 -11.74 5.05 9.89
C GLU A 56 -12.72 6.13 9.42
N ALA A 57 -12.26 7.07 8.59
CA ALA A 57 -13.12 8.10 8.01
C ALA A 57 -14.22 7.52 7.12
N VAL A 58 -13.90 6.50 6.30
CA VAL A 58 -14.88 5.78 5.48
C VAL A 58 -15.95 5.15 6.37
N LYS A 59 -15.55 4.47 7.46
CA LYS A 59 -16.50 3.89 8.43
C LYS A 59 -17.42 4.96 9.04
N ARG A 60 -16.85 6.07 9.53
CA ARG A 60 -17.62 7.18 10.14
C ARG A 60 -18.55 7.85 9.13
N SER A 61 -18.11 8.03 7.88
CA SER A 61 -18.90 8.60 6.79
C SER A 61 -20.09 7.71 6.44
N ALA A 62 -19.87 6.39 6.29
CA ALA A 62 -20.93 5.43 6.00
C ALA A 62 -22.03 5.38 7.08
N GLN A 63 -21.64 5.57 8.35
CA GLN A 63 -22.59 5.58 9.47
C GLN A 63 -23.41 6.86 9.57
N THR A 64 -22.82 8.00 9.22
CA THR A 64 -23.45 9.32 9.37
C THR A 64 -24.09 9.85 8.08
N GLY A 65 -23.73 9.27 6.93
CA GLY A 65 -24.11 9.77 5.61
C GLY A 65 -23.46 11.11 5.24
N ALA A 66 -22.42 11.54 5.96
CA ALA A 66 -21.78 12.84 5.79
C ALA A 66 -20.25 12.69 5.58
N PRO A 67 -19.63 13.60 4.80
CA PRO A 67 -18.17 13.62 4.65
C PRO A 67 -17.44 13.79 5.99
N VAL A 68 -16.32 13.09 6.14
CA VAL A 68 -15.46 13.15 7.33
C VAL A 68 -14.13 13.79 6.97
N LYS A 69 -13.68 14.76 7.77
CA LYS A 69 -12.35 15.37 7.62
C LYS A 69 -11.29 14.42 8.18
N ILE A 70 -10.20 14.23 7.45
CA ILE A 70 -9.11 13.31 7.82
C ILE A 70 -8.15 13.93 8.83
N ALA A 71 -7.87 15.24 8.73
CA ALA A 71 -6.88 15.91 9.58
C ALA A 71 -7.08 15.64 11.09
N PRO A 72 -8.30 15.70 11.67
CA PRO A 72 -8.50 15.36 13.08
C PRO A 72 -8.12 13.91 13.45
N LEU A 73 -8.26 12.96 12.52
CA LEU A 73 -7.88 11.56 12.75
C LEU A 73 -6.37 11.36 12.73
N LEU A 74 -5.66 12.17 11.93
CA LEU A 74 -4.20 12.19 11.93
C LEU A 74 -3.68 12.81 13.23
N ASP A 75 -4.27 13.93 13.65
CA ASP A 75 -3.95 14.59 14.92
C ASP A 75 -4.12 13.63 16.13
N GLU A 76 -5.17 12.78 16.11
CA GLU A 76 -5.43 11.76 17.15
C GLU A 76 -4.28 10.75 17.32
N ILE A 77 -3.51 10.48 16.26
CA ILE A 77 -2.38 9.53 16.26
C ILE A 77 -1.01 10.23 16.22
N GLY A 78 -0.99 11.56 16.28
CA GLY A 78 0.24 12.36 16.27
C GLY A 78 0.89 12.52 14.89
N LEU A 79 0.11 12.45 13.81
CA LEU A 79 0.53 12.75 12.44
C LEU A 79 -0.08 14.06 11.92
#